data_AF-A0A8J9UMG3-F1
#
_entry.id   AF-A0A8J9UMG3-F1
#
_cell.length_a   1.000
_cell.length_b   1.000
_cell.length_c   1.000
_cell.angle_alpha   90.00
_cell.angle_beta   90.00
_cell.angle_gamma   90.00
#
_symmetry.space_group_name_H-M   'P 1'
#
loop_
_entity.id
_entity.type
_entity.pdbx_description
1 polymer ?
#
loop_
_entity_poly.entity_id
_entity_poly.type
_entity_poly.pdbx_seq_one_letter_code
_entity_poly.pdbx_strand_id
1 'polypeptide(L)'
;MDKKLSLTELYSIYKRWVINNPGLVTDVETVATWSSYFVAGKINKSPIISELVYSLSKLLSLFNDRLIKEAYGNELNDYGLREQIKLWLTIIHYCEVFVELVVRNRWGNKGKWTATSLIQMFKCASAIVLLYRYKEIPIQHPPIPALQRKKFIDGKDTDDNSNSCFTLQRSGRVIRRIDGAPPVALRDWQPLKIKENISPTVEGKDIFKAELLHILKPLIHLAAMRIFGSKSWKQWLLALGIDIASFKLYNRHMDNFSYEQRLEISRRKLGLVLYLLRSPMYNGYSKNIIESVLTSTSNKIPMLSFICSPIIQYLSHWQDIYFYMWAS
;
A
#
# COMPACT_ATOMS: atom_id res chain seq x y z
N MET A 1 33.01 29.11 17.84
CA MET A 1 32.29 28.68 19.05
C MET A 1 31.12 27.84 18.59
N ASP A 2 31.36 26.54 18.40
CA ASP A 2 30.35 25.60 17.94
C ASP A 2 29.41 25.31 19.10
N LYS A 3 28.27 26.04 19.13
CA LYS A 3 27.15 25.65 19.99
C LYS A 3 26.76 24.24 19.58
N LYS A 4 27.08 23.25 20.43
CA LYS A 4 26.57 21.89 20.32
C LYS A 4 25.05 21.97 20.42
N LEU A 5 24.38 22.10 19.28
CA LEU A 5 22.93 22.07 19.18
C LEU A 5 22.45 20.78 19.86
N SER A 6 21.56 20.93 20.83
CA SER A 6 20.97 19.79 21.51
C SER A 6 20.07 19.02 20.54
N LEU A 7 19.98 17.69 20.72
CA LEU A 7 19.14 16.84 19.87
C LEU A 7 17.66 17.29 19.87
N THR A 8 17.20 17.84 20.98
CA THR A 8 15.86 18.41 21.15
C THR A 8 15.66 19.68 20.34
N GLU A 9 16.65 20.57 20.29
CA GLU A 9 16.62 21.77 19.45
C GLU A 9 16.60 21.41 17.97
N LEU A 10 17.46 20.47 17.54
CA LEU A 10 17.50 19.99 16.15
C LEU A 10 16.14 19.39 15.73
N TYR A 11 15.53 18.59 16.60
CA TYR A 11 14.20 18.04 16.36
C TYR A 11 13.14 19.15 16.23
N SER A 12 13.19 20.18 17.07
CA SER A 12 12.23 21.28 17.00
C SER A 12 12.36 22.11 15.72
N ILE A 13 13.60 22.35 15.25
CA ILE A 13 13.89 23.04 13.99
C ILE A 13 13.37 22.20 12.81
N TYR A 14 13.66 20.89 12.83
CA TYR A 14 13.17 19.97 11.82
C TYR A 14 11.64 19.93 11.77
N LYS A 15 10.97 19.78 12.92
CA LYS A 15 9.50 19.77 13.02
C LYS A 15 8.90 21.03 12.40
N ARG A 16 9.44 22.21 12.72
CA ARG A 16 8.98 23.48 12.11
C ARG A 16 9.22 23.51 10.60
N TRP A 17 10.37 23.05 10.13
CA TRP A 17 10.68 23.02 8.71
C TRP A 17 9.73 22.12 7.91
N VAL A 18 9.43 20.92 8.44
CA VAL A 18 8.51 19.96 7.83
C VAL A 18 7.09 20.51 7.75
N ILE A 19 6.61 21.14 8.83
CA ILE A 19 5.28 21.74 8.88
C ILE A 19 5.17 22.90 7.88
N ASN A 20 6.19 23.75 7.79
CA ASN A 20 6.15 24.93 6.92
C ASN A 20 6.28 24.61 5.43
N ASN A 21 6.89 23.47 5.06
CA ASN A 21 7.19 23.14 3.66
C ASN A 21 6.74 21.73 3.25
N PRO A 22 5.45 21.38 3.34
CA PRO A 22 4.97 20.02 3.07
C PRO A 22 5.24 19.55 1.63
N GLY A 23 5.25 20.48 0.66
CA GLY A 23 5.58 20.20 -0.74
C GLY A 23 7.04 19.76 -0.90
N LEU A 24 8.00 20.57 -0.43
CA LEU A 24 9.43 20.27 -0.52
C LEU A 24 9.80 18.98 0.20
N VAL A 25 9.16 18.68 1.35
CA VAL A 25 9.37 17.42 2.06
C VAL A 25 8.99 16.23 1.17
N THR A 26 7.92 16.35 0.39
CA THR A 26 7.49 15.30 -0.55
C THR A 26 8.53 15.08 -1.65
N ASP A 27 9.07 16.17 -2.19
CA ASP A 27 10.11 16.10 -3.22
C ASP A 27 11.39 15.46 -2.69
N VAL A 28 11.84 15.87 -1.49
CA VAL A 28 13.00 15.26 -0.82
C VAL A 28 12.78 13.76 -0.58
N GLU A 29 11.59 13.37 -0.13
CA GLU A 29 11.25 11.95 0.08
C GLU A 29 11.22 11.14 -1.21
N THR A 30 10.75 11.72 -2.31
CA THR A 30 10.78 11.05 -3.61
C THR A 30 12.21 10.89 -4.10
N VAL A 31 13.05 11.93 -4.02
CA VAL A 31 14.48 11.84 -4.35
C VAL A 31 15.19 10.80 -3.49
N ALA A 32 14.92 10.77 -2.19
CA ALA A 32 15.47 9.78 -1.27
C ALA A 32 15.03 8.35 -1.64
N THR A 33 13.76 8.16 -2.01
CA THR A 33 13.26 6.86 -2.48
C THR A 33 13.94 6.46 -3.79
N TRP A 34 14.11 7.37 -4.74
CA TRP A 34 14.73 7.06 -6.03
C TRP A 34 16.24 6.79 -5.89
N SER A 35 16.88 7.38 -4.90
CA SER A 35 18.30 7.13 -4.58
C SER A 35 18.58 5.66 -4.28
N SER A 36 17.64 4.92 -3.68
CA SER A 36 17.82 3.50 -3.38
C SER A 36 17.99 2.65 -4.66
N TYR A 37 17.25 2.98 -5.71
CA TYR A 37 17.35 2.30 -7.01
C TYR A 37 18.67 2.62 -7.72
N PHE A 38 19.17 3.85 -7.61
CA PHE A 38 20.50 4.20 -8.14
C PHE A 38 21.62 3.47 -7.39
N VAL A 39 21.50 3.34 -6.06
CA VAL A 39 22.45 2.59 -5.23
C VAL A 39 22.49 1.11 -5.64
N ALA A 40 21.32 0.51 -5.90
CA ALA A 40 21.22 -0.88 -6.38
C ALA A 40 21.91 -1.09 -7.73
N GLY A 41 21.83 -0.11 -8.63
CA GLY A 41 22.29 -0.26 -10.01
C GLY A 41 23.79 0.02 -10.25
N LYS A 42 24.39 0.96 -9.50
CA LYS A 42 25.73 1.51 -9.85
C LYS A 42 26.80 1.35 -8.78
N ILE A 43 26.44 1.34 -7.49
CA ILE A 43 27.42 1.55 -6.40
C ILE A 43 27.63 0.28 -5.56
N ASN A 44 26.67 -0.65 -5.47
CA ASN A 44 26.87 -1.91 -4.77
C ASN A 44 26.07 -3.08 -5.37
N LYS A 45 26.75 -4.21 -5.63
CA LYS A 45 26.09 -5.48 -6.02
C LYS A 45 25.26 -6.11 -4.91
N SER A 46 25.23 -5.51 -3.71
CA SER A 46 24.55 -6.07 -2.55
C SER A 46 23.13 -5.50 -2.40
N PRO A 47 22.07 -6.29 -2.65
CA PRO A 47 20.68 -5.82 -2.58
C PRO A 47 20.26 -5.38 -1.16
N ILE A 48 21.02 -5.76 -0.13
CA ILE A 48 20.73 -5.40 1.26
C ILE A 48 20.80 -3.88 1.48
N ILE A 49 21.79 -3.22 0.89
CA ILE A 49 22.03 -1.79 1.13
C ILE A 49 20.98 -0.94 0.43
N SER A 50 20.61 -1.31 -0.81
CA SER A 50 19.54 -0.63 -1.52
C SER A 50 18.19 -0.78 -0.81
N GLU A 51 17.88 -1.97 -0.28
CA GLU A 51 16.67 -2.17 0.52
C GLU A 51 16.69 -1.44 1.86
N LEU A 52 17.86 -1.31 2.50
CA LEU A 52 18.01 -0.51 3.71
C LEU A 52 17.70 0.97 3.43
N VAL A 53 18.29 1.54 2.37
CA VAL A 53 18.04 2.93 1.98
C VAL A 53 16.56 3.13 1.63
N TYR A 54 15.96 2.17 0.91
CA TYR A 54 14.54 2.21 0.57
C TYR A 54 13.64 2.19 1.81
N SER A 55 13.83 1.21 2.70
CA SER A 55 13.03 1.06 3.92
C SER A 55 13.19 2.27 4.85
N LEU A 56 14.41 2.78 5.03
CA LEU A 56 14.67 3.97 5.83
C LEU A 56 13.99 5.22 5.25
N SER A 57 14.04 5.40 3.92
CA SER A 57 13.35 6.50 3.25
C SER A 57 11.83 6.44 3.48
N LYS A 58 11.23 5.24 3.43
CA LYS A 58 9.78 5.08 3.67
C LYS A 58 9.39 5.28 5.13
N LEU A 59 10.22 4.84 6.08
CA LEU A 59 10.01 5.12 7.49
C LEU A 59 10.10 6.62 7.80
N LEU A 60 11.02 7.35 7.14
CA LEU A 60 11.12 8.79 7.26
C LEU A 60 9.88 9.49 6.69
N SER A 61 9.39 9.07 5.50
CA SER A 61 8.11 9.57 4.96
C SER A 61 6.95 9.36 5.93
N LEU A 62 6.84 8.16 6.52
CA LEU A 62 5.81 7.85 7.51
C LEU A 62 5.93 8.75 8.75
N PHE A 63 7.15 9.04 9.19
CA PHE A 63 7.40 9.94 10.31
C PHE A 63 6.96 11.38 9.99
N ASN A 64 7.31 11.87 8.80
CA ASN A 64 6.93 13.22 8.35
C ASN A 64 5.41 13.37 8.21
N ASP A 65 4.75 12.37 7.64
CA ASP A 65 3.28 12.35 7.54
C ASP A 65 2.62 12.43 8.91
N ARG A 66 3.20 11.80 9.95
CA ARG A 66 2.71 11.90 11.32
C ARG A 66 2.92 13.29 11.91
N LEU A 67 4.07 13.92 11.69
CA LEU A 67 4.32 15.30 12.15
C LEU A 67 3.33 16.28 11.53
N ILE A 68 3.03 16.12 10.23
CA ILE A 68 2.06 16.95 9.52
C ILE A 68 0.65 16.69 10.04
N LYS A 69 0.25 15.42 10.24
CA LYS A 69 -1.06 15.07 10.81
C LYS A 69 -1.24 15.65 12.22
N GLU A 70 -0.20 15.62 13.06
CA GLU A 70 -0.22 16.21 14.41
C GLU A 70 -0.33 17.75 14.37
N ALA A 71 0.29 18.41 13.39
CA ALA A 71 0.31 19.86 13.29
C ALA A 71 -0.96 20.46 12.66
N TYR A 72 -1.58 19.77 11.70
CA TYR A 72 -2.73 20.25 10.93
C TYR A 72 -4.05 19.56 11.28
N GLY A 73 -4.04 18.44 12.00
CA GLY A 73 -5.24 17.70 12.35
C GLY A 73 -6.03 18.40 13.46
N ASN A 74 -7.28 18.80 13.16
CA ASN A 74 -8.24 19.34 14.12
C ASN A 74 -9.02 18.24 14.89
N GLU A 75 -8.88 16.96 14.51
CA GLU A 75 -9.54 15.87 15.24
C GLU A 75 -8.70 15.45 16.44
N LEU A 76 -9.34 15.41 17.61
CA LEU A 76 -8.79 14.86 18.85
C LEU A 76 -8.06 13.55 18.53
N ASN A 77 -6.73 13.57 18.65
CA ASN A 77 -5.87 12.42 18.42
C ASN A 77 -6.18 11.35 19.47
N ASP A 78 -7.25 10.59 19.25
CA ASP A 78 -7.51 9.38 19.99
C ASP A 78 -6.51 8.35 19.45
N TYR A 79 -5.33 8.31 20.07
CA TYR A 79 -4.27 7.31 19.85
C TYR A 79 -4.79 5.93 20.27
N GLY A 80 -5.83 5.46 19.59
CA GLY A 80 -6.45 4.19 19.85
C GLY A 80 -5.57 3.05 19.37
N LEU A 81 -5.76 1.88 20.00
CA LEU A 81 -5.11 0.64 19.60
C LEU A 81 -5.26 0.35 18.08
N ARG A 82 -6.34 0.83 17.45
CA ARG A 82 -6.56 0.76 15.99
C ARG A 82 -5.43 1.42 15.19
N GLU A 83 -5.11 2.68 15.49
CA GLU A 83 -4.08 3.43 14.77
C GLU A 83 -2.69 2.86 15.04
N GLN A 84 -2.43 2.43 16.28
CA GLN A 84 -1.19 1.77 16.65
C GLN A 84 -0.97 0.48 15.84
N ILE A 85 -2.00 -0.37 15.73
CA ILE A 85 -1.92 -1.60 14.94
C ILE A 85 -1.61 -1.29 13.47
N LYS A 86 -2.30 -0.31 12.87
CA LYS A 86 -2.02 0.12 11.48
C LYS A 86 -0.58 0.59 11.31
N LEU A 87 -0.09 1.37 12.26
CA LEU A 87 1.27 1.88 12.25
C LEU A 87 2.28 0.74 12.29
N TRP A 88 2.15 -0.19 13.25
CA TRP A 88 3.02 -1.36 13.32
C TRP A 88 2.98 -2.18 12.01
N LEU A 89 1.78 -2.36 11.45
CA LEU A 89 1.61 -3.10 10.20
C LEU A 89 2.29 -2.40 9.01
N THR A 90 2.25 -1.06 8.94
CA THR A 90 2.98 -0.29 7.92
C THR A 90 4.50 -0.36 8.08
N ILE A 91 5.02 -0.25 9.31
CA ILE A 91 6.45 -0.37 9.59
C ILE A 91 6.95 -1.75 9.16
N ILE A 92 6.21 -2.81 9.52
CA ILE A 92 6.56 -4.17 9.14
C ILE A 92 6.54 -4.34 7.62
N HIS A 93 5.56 -3.75 6.92
CA HIS A 93 5.51 -3.79 5.46
C HIS A 93 6.75 -3.14 4.82
N TYR A 94 7.20 -1.98 5.31
CA TYR A 94 8.40 -1.33 4.78
C TYR A 94 9.70 -2.08 5.10
N CYS A 95 9.78 -2.73 6.25
CA CYS A 95 10.98 -3.46 6.68
C CYS A 95 11.05 -4.92 6.20
N GLU A 96 9.96 -5.48 5.66
CA GLU A 96 9.84 -6.90 5.35
C GLU A 96 10.96 -7.42 4.44
N VAL A 97 11.16 -6.79 3.28
CA VAL A 97 12.14 -7.23 2.28
C VAL A 97 13.56 -7.08 2.84
N PHE A 98 13.83 -6.01 3.59
CA PHE A 98 15.12 -5.81 4.23
C PHE A 98 15.42 -6.92 5.26
N VAL A 99 14.48 -7.22 6.15
CA VAL A 99 14.63 -8.30 7.15
C VAL A 99 14.84 -9.64 6.47
N GLU A 100 14.08 -9.91 5.41
CA GLU A 100 14.22 -11.14 4.64
C GLU A 100 15.62 -11.30 4.05
N LEU A 101 16.16 -10.26 3.42
CA LEU A 101 17.51 -10.31 2.83
C LEU A 101 18.58 -10.48 3.90
N VAL A 102 18.45 -9.82 5.05
CA VAL A 102 19.38 -9.96 6.18
C VAL A 102 19.35 -11.38 6.74
N VAL A 103 18.15 -11.93 6.94
CA VAL A 103 17.97 -13.31 7.44
C VAL A 103 18.48 -14.32 6.43
N ARG A 104 18.23 -14.11 5.12
CA ARG A 104 18.75 -14.98 4.05
C ARG A 104 20.27 -15.03 4.08
N ASN A 105 20.93 -13.89 4.32
CA ASN A 105 22.39 -13.82 4.38
C ASN A 105 22.97 -14.50 5.63
N ARG A 106 22.32 -14.39 6.79
CA ARG A 106 22.83 -14.94 8.06
C ARG A 106 22.45 -16.39 8.34
N TRP A 107 21.21 -16.77 8.03
CA TRP A 107 20.62 -18.08 8.38
C TRP A 107 20.23 -18.92 7.15
N GLY A 108 20.60 -18.47 5.95
CA GLY A 108 20.34 -19.18 4.70
C GLY A 108 18.85 -19.29 4.38
N ASN A 109 18.53 -20.23 3.48
CA ASN A 109 17.17 -20.35 2.95
C ASN A 109 16.15 -20.83 4.00
N LYS A 110 16.55 -21.71 4.94
CA LYS A 110 15.66 -22.18 6.01
C LYS A 110 15.26 -21.02 6.93
N GLY A 111 16.22 -20.19 7.32
CA GLY A 111 15.98 -18.99 8.12
C GLY A 111 15.06 -17.99 7.44
N LYS A 112 15.28 -17.75 6.13
CA LYS A 112 14.41 -16.89 5.31
C LYS A 112 12.96 -17.32 5.43
N TRP A 113 12.65 -18.59 5.15
CA TRP A 113 11.28 -19.10 5.21
C TRP A 113 10.66 -19.05 6.62
N THR A 114 11.45 -19.27 7.67
CA THR A 114 10.94 -19.14 9.05
C THR A 114 10.60 -17.70 9.41
N ALA A 115 11.47 -16.74 9.06
CA ALA A 115 11.23 -15.33 9.36
C ALA A 115 10.04 -14.78 8.55
N THR A 116 9.97 -15.12 7.26
CA THR A 116 8.84 -14.80 6.39
C THR A 116 7.53 -15.35 6.95
N SER A 117 7.51 -16.60 7.41
CA SER A 117 6.31 -17.19 8.02
C SER A 117 5.87 -16.49 9.29
N LEU A 118 6.82 -16.05 10.14
CA LEU A 118 6.51 -15.31 11.37
C LEU A 118 5.97 -13.92 11.07
N ILE A 119 6.60 -13.19 10.14
CA ILE A 119 6.14 -11.85 9.71
C ILE A 119 4.73 -11.97 9.14
N GLN A 120 4.49 -12.94 8.26
CA GLN A 120 3.18 -13.09 7.64
C GLN A 120 2.10 -13.51 8.65
N MET A 121 2.45 -14.35 9.62
CA MET A 121 1.55 -14.71 10.72
C MET A 121 1.16 -13.48 11.55
N PHE A 122 2.13 -12.63 11.89
CA PHE A 122 1.86 -11.39 12.61
C PHE A 122 0.95 -10.45 11.80
N LYS A 123 1.24 -10.25 10.50
CA LYS A 123 0.40 -9.43 9.62
C LYS A 123 -1.02 -9.95 9.57
N CYS A 124 -1.22 -11.25 9.33
CA CYS A 124 -2.54 -11.85 9.28
C CYS A 124 -3.28 -11.75 10.61
N ALA A 125 -2.61 -11.99 11.75
CA ALA A 125 -3.21 -11.84 13.07
C ALA A 125 -3.67 -10.40 13.31
N SER A 126 -2.83 -9.41 13.02
CA SER A 126 -3.16 -7.99 13.17
C SER A 126 -4.31 -7.56 12.24
N ALA A 127 -4.34 -8.04 11.00
CA ALA A 127 -5.41 -7.79 10.05
C ALA A 127 -6.74 -8.43 10.47
N ILE A 128 -6.71 -9.64 11.05
CA ILE A 128 -7.91 -10.29 11.63
C ILE A 128 -8.44 -9.47 12.82
N VAL A 129 -7.55 -8.94 13.67
CA VAL A 129 -7.96 -8.05 14.78
C VAL A 129 -8.61 -6.78 14.25
N LEU A 130 -8.05 -6.16 13.19
CA LEU A 130 -8.66 -5.01 12.51
C LEU A 130 -10.03 -5.35 11.89
N LEU A 131 -10.16 -6.52 11.29
CA LEU A 131 -11.41 -6.94 10.69
C LEU A 131 -12.50 -7.21 11.75
N TYR A 132 -12.17 -7.93 12.82
CA TYR A 132 -13.15 -8.39 13.80
C TYR A 132 -13.53 -7.30 14.83
N ARG A 133 -12.55 -6.57 15.36
CA ARG A 133 -12.78 -5.56 16.41
C ARG A 133 -13.22 -4.22 15.83
N TYR A 134 -12.73 -3.90 14.65
CA TYR A 134 -12.75 -2.54 14.12
C TYR A 134 -13.57 -2.40 12.82
N LYS A 135 -14.04 -3.52 12.26
CA LYS A 135 -14.90 -3.64 11.06
C LYS A 135 -14.40 -2.80 9.88
N GLU A 136 -13.09 -2.70 9.72
CA GLU A 136 -12.51 -1.99 8.59
C GLU A 136 -12.57 -2.86 7.35
N ILE A 137 -13.27 -2.36 6.35
CA ILE A 137 -13.46 -3.03 5.08
C ILE A 137 -13.37 -1.95 4.00
N PRO A 138 -12.51 -2.10 2.98
CA PRO A 138 -11.39 -3.04 2.83
C PRO A 138 -10.14 -2.57 3.60
N ILE A 139 -9.24 -3.51 3.95
CA ILE A 139 -7.95 -3.17 4.58
C ILE A 139 -6.98 -2.66 3.52
N GLN A 140 -6.72 -1.35 3.53
CA GLN A 140 -5.76 -0.72 2.61
C GLN A 140 -4.36 -1.31 2.73
N HIS A 141 -3.66 -1.48 1.60
CA HIS A 141 -2.22 -1.73 1.59
C HIS A 141 -1.50 -0.56 0.90
N PRO A 142 -0.56 0.13 1.56
CA PRO A 142 -0.21 0.04 2.98
C PRO A 142 -1.39 0.44 3.91
N PRO A 143 -1.45 -0.10 5.16
CA PRO A 143 -2.53 0.18 6.13
C PRO A 143 -2.74 1.65 6.49
N ILE A 144 -1.71 2.49 6.30
CA ILE A 144 -1.81 3.94 6.34
C ILE A 144 -1.50 4.42 4.93
N PRO A 145 -2.47 4.99 4.21
CA PRO A 145 -2.20 5.57 2.90
C PRO A 145 -1.26 6.76 3.06
N ALA A 146 -0.36 6.95 2.08
CA ALA A 146 0.50 8.12 2.05
C ALA A 146 -0.36 9.39 2.15
N LEU A 147 0.00 10.29 3.04
CA LEU A 147 -0.81 11.48 3.31
C LEU A 147 -0.88 12.32 2.03
N GLN A 148 -2.07 12.54 1.50
CA GLN A 148 -2.25 13.46 0.38
C GLN A 148 -2.17 14.90 0.91
N ARG A 149 -0.95 15.37 1.17
CA ARG A 149 -0.64 16.68 1.77
C ARG A 149 -1.32 17.84 1.02
N LYS A 150 -1.49 17.72 -0.30
CA LYS A 150 -2.24 18.67 -1.14
C LYS A 150 -3.70 18.83 -0.70
N LYS A 151 -4.39 17.75 -0.30
CA LYS A 151 -5.78 17.80 0.18
C LYS A 151 -5.95 18.51 1.52
N PHE A 152 -4.91 18.57 2.36
CA PHE A 152 -4.96 19.31 3.63
C PHE A 152 -4.66 20.80 3.44
N ILE A 153 -3.88 21.15 2.42
CA ILE A 153 -3.57 22.54 2.06
C ILE A 153 -4.78 23.16 1.34
N ASP A 154 -5.31 22.50 0.29
CA ASP A 154 -6.54 22.92 -0.41
C ASP A 154 -7.79 22.72 0.46
N GLY A 155 -7.74 21.78 1.40
CA GLY A 155 -8.84 21.47 2.32
C GLY A 155 -9.29 22.68 3.14
N LYS A 156 -8.35 23.59 3.42
CA LYS A 156 -8.59 24.83 4.14
C LYS A 156 -9.38 25.85 3.32
N ASP A 157 -9.31 25.79 1.99
CA ASP A 157 -10.18 26.57 1.10
C ASP A 157 -11.58 25.94 0.95
N THR A 158 -11.72 24.63 1.23
CA THR A 158 -13.00 23.93 1.24
C THR A 158 -13.70 23.84 2.59
N ASP A 159 -13.06 24.19 3.71
CA ASP A 159 -13.75 24.30 5.00
C ASP A 159 -14.76 25.46 5.02
N ASP A 160 -14.62 26.44 4.12
CA ASP A 160 -15.69 27.41 3.79
C ASP A 160 -16.94 26.74 3.19
N ASN A 161 -16.80 25.52 2.65
CA ASN A 161 -17.89 24.72 2.09
C ASN A 161 -18.61 23.87 3.15
N SER A 162 -18.17 23.85 4.41
CA SER A 162 -18.97 23.27 5.51
C SER A 162 -20.29 24.04 5.74
N ASN A 163 -20.31 25.31 5.35
CA ASN A 163 -21.50 26.17 5.32
C ASN A 163 -22.41 25.91 4.10
N SER A 164 -22.04 25.01 3.18
CA SER A 164 -22.81 24.72 1.96
C SER A 164 -24.04 23.86 2.17
N CYS A 165 -24.26 23.31 3.35
CA CYS A 165 -25.29 22.31 3.57
C CYS A 165 -25.96 22.47 4.93
N PHE A 166 -27.28 22.29 4.98
CA PHE A 166 -28.01 22.28 6.24
C PHE A 166 -28.96 21.09 6.31
N THR A 167 -29.20 20.61 7.53
CA THR A 167 -30.12 19.51 7.79
C THR A 167 -31.49 20.10 8.15
N LEU A 168 -32.56 19.57 7.55
CA LEU A 168 -33.91 19.95 7.93
C LEU A 168 -34.24 19.33 9.29
N GLN A 169 -34.58 20.17 10.28
CA GLN A 169 -34.82 19.73 11.66
C GLN A 169 -35.92 18.66 11.80
N ARG A 170 -36.92 18.65 10.91
CA ARG A 170 -38.07 17.73 10.99
C ARG A 170 -37.91 16.45 10.17
N SER A 171 -37.23 16.52 9.03
CA SER A 171 -37.08 15.38 8.12
C SER A 171 -35.70 14.73 8.17
N GLY A 172 -34.73 15.37 8.85
CA GLY A 172 -33.32 14.95 8.84
C GLY A 172 -32.65 15.04 7.47
N ARG A 173 -33.37 15.49 6.43
CA ARG A 173 -32.87 15.54 5.06
C ARG A 173 -31.87 16.68 4.91
N VAL A 174 -30.73 16.37 4.29
CA VAL A 174 -29.62 17.29 4.11
C VAL A 174 -29.74 17.99 2.75
N ILE A 175 -29.77 19.32 2.75
CA ILE A 175 -30.01 20.16 1.58
C ILE A 175 -28.84 21.14 1.38
N ARG A 176 -28.41 21.30 0.13
CA ARG A 176 -27.39 22.30 -0.26
C ARG A 176 -27.96 23.72 -0.14
N ARG A 177 -27.22 24.62 0.51
CA ARG A 177 -27.41 26.07 0.47
C ARG A 177 -27.01 26.60 -0.90
N ILE A 178 -27.56 27.75 -1.26
CA ILE A 178 -27.34 28.39 -2.57
C ILE A 178 -25.87 28.80 -2.71
N ASP A 179 -25.25 29.28 -1.63
CA ASP A 179 -23.87 29.79 -1.61
C ASP A 179 -22.80 28.70 -1.82
N GLY A 180 -23.13 27.44 -1.53
CA GLY A 180 -22.23 26.30 -1.71
C GLY A 180 -22.59 25.40 -2.90
N ALA A 181 -23.42 25.90 -3.82
CA ALA A 181 -23.76 25.17 -5.03
C ALA A 181 -22.56 25.17 -6.01
N PRO A 182 -22.19 24.01 -6.59
CA PRO A 182 -21.17 23.99 -7.64
C PRO A 182 -21.62 24.85 -8.84
N PRO A 183 -20.66 25.36 -9.63
CA PRO A 183 -20.95 26.10 -10.86
C PRO A 183 -21.86 25.27 -11.77
N VAL A 184 -22.71 25.94 -12.55
CA VAL A 184 -23.82 25.30 -13.29
C VAL A 184 -23.37 24.11 -14.14
N ALA A 185 -22.16 24.13 -14.69
CA ALA A 185 -21.58 23.05 -15.48
C ALA A 185 -21.28 21.75 -14.70
N LEU A 186 -21.12 21.83 -13.37
CA LEU A 186 -20.81 20.70 -12.47
C LEU A 186 -21.99 20.34 -11.56
N ARG A 187 -23.20 20.83 -11.87
CA ARG A 187 -24.39 20.56 -11.05
C ARG A 187 -24.99 19.19 -11.39
N ASP A 188 -24.84 18.26 -10.45
CA ASP A 188 -25.59 17.02 -10.47
C ASP A 188 -26.87 17.14 -9.64
N TRP A 189 -27.99 16.72 -10.23
CA TRP A 189 -29.32 16.64 -9.59
C TRP A 189 -29.48 15.40 -8.70
N GLN A 190 -28.40 14.67 -8.44
CA GLN A 190 -28.43 13.53 -7.54
C GLN A 190 -28.52 13.99 -6.07
N PRO A 191 -29.31 13.30 -5.23
CA PRO A 191 -29.36 13.59 -3.81
C PRO A 191 -27.96 13.45 -3.20
N LEU A 192 -27.63 14.35 -2.26
CA LEU A 192 -26.39 14.27 -1.50
C LEU A 192 -26.31 12.93 -0.78
N LYS A 193 -25.34 12.11 -1.16
CA LYS A 193 -25.01 10.87 -0.44
C LYS A 193 -24.21 11.27 0.80
N ILE A 194 -24.90 11.43 1.92
CA ILE A 194 -24.24 11.48 3.23
C ILE A 194 -23.50 10.16 3.37
N LYS A 195 -22.26 10.20 3.87
CA LYS A 195 -21.54 8.97 4.26
C LYS A 195 -22.30 8.33 5.42
N GLU A 196 -23.37 7.63 5.12
CA GLU A 196 -24.05 6.76 6.08
C GLU A 196 -23.05 5.66 6.43
N ASN A 197 -22.72 5.57 7.72
CA ASN A 197 -22.03 4.41 8.27
C ASN A 197 -23.00 3.23 8.20
N ILE A 198 -23.03 2.55 7.05
CA ILE A 198 -23.91 1.42 6.78
C ILE A 198 -23.64 0.32 7.80
N SER A 199 -24.61 0.09 8.70
CA SER A 199 -24.67 -1.10 9.55
C SER A 199 -25.06 -2.32 8.71
N PRO A 200 -24.29 -3.42 8.68
CA PRO A 200 -24.59 -4.54 7.79
C PRO A 200 -25.24 -5.69 8.55
N THR A 201 -26.41 -6.17 8.12
CA THR A 201 -27.03 -7.36 8.73
C THR A 201 -27.04 -8.59 7.81
N VAL A 202 -26.93 -8.43 6.48
CA VAL A 202 -26.82 -9.56 5.53
C VAL A 202 -25.69 -9.37 4.52
N GLU A 203 -25.58 -8.20 3.88
CA GLU A 203 -24.54 -7.90 2.88
C GLU A 203 -23.11 -7.92 3.44
N GLY A 204 -22.94 -7.57 4.72
CA GLY A 204 -21.63 -7.59 5.35
C GLY A 204 -21.05 -8.99 5.52
N LYS A 205 -21.86 -10.06 5.50
CA LYS A 205 -21.34 -11.43 5.72
C LYS A 205 -20.51 -11.90 4.54
N ASP A 206 -20.93 -11.63 3.31
CA ASP A 206 -20.22 -12.03 2.10
C ASP A 206 -18.96 -11.18 1.90
N ILE A 207 -19.04 -9.87 2.20
CA ILE A 207 -17.89 -8.97 2.16
C ILE A 207 -16.86 -9.33 3.24
N PHE A 208 -17.33 -9.67 4.45
CA PHE A 208 -16.47 -10.14 5.54
C PHE A 208 -15.73 -11.43 5.16
N LYS A 209 -16.44 -12.40 4.54
CA LYS A 209 -15.80 -13.61 4.01
C LYS A 209 -14.77 -13.28 2.93
N ALA A 210 -15.09 -12.36 2.02
CA ALA A 210 -14.17 -11.94 0.96
C ALA A 210 -12.86 -11.36 1.53
N GLU A 211 -12.97 -10.50 2.56
CA GLU A 211 -11.83 -9.90 3.24
C GLU A 211 -11.04 -10.96 4.03
N LEU A 212 -11.74 -11.86 4.75
CA LEU A 212 -11.10 -12.95 5.48
C LEU A 212 -10.28 -13.87 4.56
N LEU A 213 -10.83 -14.23 3.40
CA LEU A 213 -10.11 -15.01 2.37
C LEU A 213 -8.85 -14.27 1.89
N HIS A 214 -8.97 -12.96 1.65
CA HIS A 214 -7.84 -12.14 1.20
C HIS A 214 -6.74 -12.05 2.27
N ILE A 215 -7.11 -11.87 3.54
CA ILE A 215 -6.16 -11.80 4.66
C ILE A 215 -5.47 -13.15 4.88
N LEU A 216 -6.18 -14.27 4.79
CA LEU A 216 -5.62 -15.61 5.05
C LEU A 216 -4.78 -16.16 3.90
N LYS A 217 -4.99 -15.65 2.68
CA LYS A 217 -4.31 -16.10 1.46
C LYS A 217 -2.80 -16.28 1.61
N PRO A 218 -2.01 -15.33 2.14
CA PRO A 218 -0.56 -15.51 2.21
C PRO A 218 -0.15 -16.67 3.13
N LEU A 219 -0.89 -16.92 4.22
CA LEU A 219 -0.65 -18.07 5.09
C LEU A 219 -1.04 -19.39 4.43
N ILE A 220 -2.19 -19.42 3.75
CA ILE A 220 -2.62 -20.60 3.00
C ILE A 220 -1.61 -20.93 1.90
N HIS A 221 -1.09 -19.90 1.22
CA HIS A 221 -0.06 -20.07 0.21
C HIS A 221 1.26 -20.59 0.82
N LEU A 222 1.73 -20.03 1.93
CA LEU A 222 2.93 -20.51 2.62
C LEU A 222 2.78 -21.97 3.10
N ALA A 223 1.60 -22.34 3.58
CA ALA A 223 1.29 -23.72 3.95
C ALA A 223 1.31 -24.64 2.71
N ALA A 224 0.69 -24.22 1.61
CA ALA A 224 0.71 -24.96 0.35
C ALA A 224 2.14 -25.09 -0.22
N MET A 225 2.97 -24.05 -0.07
CA MET A 225 4.37 -24.06 -0.46
C MET A 225 5.19 -25.07 0.35
N ARG A 226 4.87 -25.23 1.64
CA ARG A 226 5.52 -26.21 2.52
C ARG A 226 5.12 -27.65 2.20
N ILE A 227 3.88 -27.88 1.76
CA ILE A 227 3.35 -29.22 1.46
C ILE A 227 3.68 -29.66 0.03
N PHE A 228 3.40 -28.79 -0.96
CA PHE A 228 3.52 -29.12 -2.39
C PHE A 228 4.83 -28.68 -3.01
N GLY A 229 5.64 -27.89 -2.30
CA GLY A 229 6.91 -27.36 -2.78
C GLY A 229 6.78 -26.04 -3.56
N SER A 230 7.88 -25.28 -3.57
CA SER A 230 7.98 -23.91 -4.12
C SER A 230 7.85 -23.78 -5.64
N LYS A 231 7.94 -24.90 -6.37
CA LYS A 231 7.86 -24.92 -7.84
C LYS A 231 6.58 -25.59 -8.35
N SER A 232 5.70 -26.02 -7.46
CA SER A 232 4.48 -26.72 -7.85
C SER A 232 3.41 -25.76 -8.38
N TRP A 233 2.68 -26.19 -9.41
CA TRP A 233 1.50 -25.46 -9.90
C TRP A 233 0.34 -25.47 -8.90
N LYS A 234 0.29 -26.46 -7.99
CA LYS A 234 -0.79 -26.61 -7.01
C LYS A 234 -0.89 -25.40 -6.08
N GLN A 235 0.23 -24.95 -5.51
CA GLN A 235 0.28 -23.77 -4.64
C GLN A 235 -0.08 -22.46 -5.38
N TRP A 236 0.25 -22.37 -6.67
CA TRP A 236 -0.01 -21.20 -7.51
C TRP A 236 -1.49 -21.13 -7.87
N LEU A 237 -2.07 -22.24 -8.33
CA LEU A 237 -3.50 -22.33 -8.64
C LEU A 237 -4.36 -22.14 -7.40
N LEU A 238 -3.96 -22.70 -6.25
CA LEU A 238 -4.68 -22.55 -4.99
C LEU A 238 -4.83 -21.07 -4.62
N ALA A 239 -3.72 -20.34 -4.61
CA ALA A 239 -3.76 -18.96 -4.15
C ALA A 239 -4.36 -18.01 -5.22
N LEU A 240 -4.26 -18.34 -6.52
CA LEU A 240 -5.02 -17.68 -7.59
C LEU A 240 -6.53 -17.90 -7.40
N GLY A 241 -6.93 -19.14 -7.12
CA GLY A 241 -8.32 -19.51 -6.85
C GLY A 241 -8.90 -18.73 -5.67
N ILE A 242 -8.13 -18.54 -4.60
CA ILE A 242 -8.55 -17.72 -3.43
C ILE A 242 -8.80 -16.26 -3.83
N ASP A 243 -7.93 -15.65 -4.66
CA ASP A 243 -8.14 -14.28 -5.14
C ASP A 243 -9.36 -14.17 -6.05
N ILE A 244 -9.54 -15.09 -7.00
CA ILE A 244 -10.74 -15.09 -7.87
C ILE A 244 -12.00 -15.26 -7.04
N ALA A 245 -11.99 -16.15 -6.05
CA ALA A 245 -13.13 -16.35 -5.15
C ALA A 245 -13.44 -15.07 -4.34
N SER A 246 -12.41 -14.43 -3.79
CA SER A 246 -12.52 -13.16 -3.08
C SER A 246 -13.07 -12.04 -3.97
N PHE A 247 -12.55 -11.88 -5.19
CA PHE A 247 -13.04 -10.87 -6.14
C PHE A 247 -14.45 -11.14 -6.66
N LYS A 248 -14.84 -12.41 -6.83
CA LYS A 248 -16.21 -12.77 -7.20
C LYS A 248 -17.20 -12.28 -6.13
N LEU A 249 -16.83 -12.39 -4.86
CA LEU A 249 -17.61 -11.87 -3.75
C LEU A 249 -17.62 -10.33 -3.73
N TYR A 250 -16.48 -9.66 -3.91
CA TYR A 250 -16.45 -8.19 -3.99
C TYR A 250 -17.24 -7.62 -5.16
N ASN A 251 -17.14 -8.24 -6.35
CA ASN A 251 -17.82 -7.76 -7.55
C ASN A 251 -19.34 -7.81 -7.43
N ARG A 252 -19.89 -8.76 -6.65
CA ARG A 252 -21.33 -8.83 -6.37
C ARG A 252 -21.86 -7.62 -5.61
N HIS A 253 -20.99 -6.96 -4.83
CA HIS A 253 -21.34 -5.83 -3.98
C HIS A 253 -20.64 -4.53 -4.39
N MET A 254 -20.14 -4.45 -5.64
CA MET A 254 -19.33 -3.32 -6.10
C MET A 254 -20.09 -1.98 -6.04
N ASP A 255 -21.40 -2.02 -6.24
CA ASP A 255 -22.23 -0.82 -6.29
C ASP A 255 -22.33 -0.08 -4.96
N ASN A 256 -22.18 -0.81 -3.84
CA ASN A 256 -22.31 -0.27 -2.49
C ASN A 256 -20.99 0.32 -1.96
N PHE A 257 -19.86 0.14 -2.66
CA PHE A 257 -18.56 0.66 -2.23
C PHE A 257 -18.34 2.12 -2.60
N SER A 258 -17.70 2.85 -1.67
CA SER A 258 -17.18 4.20 -1.90
C SER A 258 -16.08 4.21 -2.96
N TYR A 259 -15.82 5.36 -3.57
CA TYR A 259 -14.79 5.53 -4.59
C TYR A 259 -13.41 5.04 -4.13
N GLU A 260 -12.99 5.41 -2.91
CA GLU A 260 -11.70 4.99 -2.33
C GLU A 260 -11.61 3.47 -2.15
N GLN A 261 -12.72 2.82 -1.77
CA GLN A 261 -12.78 1.36 -1.62
C GLN A 261 -12.71 0.67 -2.98
N ARG A 262 -13.35 1.23 -4.00
CA ARG A 262 -13.27 0.72 -5.39
C ARG A 262 -11.86 0.83 -5.97
N LEU A 263 -11.16 1.93 -5.69
CA LEU A 263 -9.75 2.11 -6.06
C LEU A 263 -8.87 1.05 -5.41
N GLU A 264 -9.15 0.70 -4.17
CA GLU A 264 -8.39 -0.35 -3.49
C GLU A 264 -8.63 -1.72 -4.12
N ILE A 265 -9.90 -2.06 -4.42
CA ILE A 265 -10.24 -3.32 -5.08
C ILE A 265 -9.64 -3.38 -6.48
N SER A 266 -9.61 -2.27 -7.23
CA SER A 266 -8.99 -2.21 -8.55
C SER A 266 -7.48 -2.45 -8.47
N ARG A 267 -6.79 -1.86 -7.49
CA ARG A 267 -5.38 -2.13 -7.20
C ARG A 267 -5.14 -3.62 -6.92
N ARG A 268 -5.99 -4.24 -6.10
CA ARG A 268 -5.91 -5.69 -5.81
C ARG A 268 -6.11 -6.53 -7.09
N LYS A 269 -7.03 -6.14 -7.98
CA LYS A 269 -7.24 -6.79 -9.30
C LYS A 269 -6.02 -6.63 -10.22
N LEU A 270 -5.38 -5.46 -10.26
CA LEU A 270 -4.14 -5.27 -11.01
C LEU A 270 -3.02 -6.19 -10.49
N GLY A 271 -3.03 -6.48 -9.18
CA GLY A 271 -2.16 -7.50 -8.58
C GLY A 271 -2.29 -8.90 -9.19
N LEU A 272 -3.41 -9.25 -9.82
CA LEU A 272 -3.56 -10.53 -10.55
C LEU A 272 -2.61 -10.61 -11.75
N VAL A 273 -2.33 -9.50 -12.42
CA VAL A 273 -1.39 -9.47 -13.55
C VAL A 273 0.01 -9.88 -13.10
N LEU A 274 0.38 -9.53 -11.86
CA LEU A 274 1.68 -9.89 -11.29
C LEU A 274 1.87 -11.40 -11.09
N TYR A 275 0.81 -12.22 -11.19
CA TYR A 275 0.94 -13.68 -11.14
C TYR A 275 1.73 -14.25 -12.31
N LEU A 276 1.79 -13.54 -13.44
CA LEU A 276 2.62 -13.90 -14.59
C LEU A 276 4.11 -13.81 -14.25
N LEU A 277 4.49 -12.92 -13.34
CA LEU A 277 5.87 -12.74 -12.87
C LEU A 277 6.22 -13.70 -11.71
N ARG A 278 5.28 -14.53 -11.26
CA ARG A 278 5.51 -15.48 -10.15
C ARG A 278 5.84 -16.88 -10.67
N SER A 279 6.73 -17.57 -9.96
CA SER A 279 6.97 -19.01 -10.18
C SER A 279 5.74 -19.82 -9.77
N PRO A 280 5.33 -20.88 -10.53
CA PRO A 280 6.03 -21.50 -11.65
C PRO A 280 5.75 -20.88 -13.04
N MET A 281 4.70 -20.06 -13.18
CA MET A 281 4.30 -19.47 -14.47
C MET A 281 5.43 -18.67 -15.13
N TYR A 282 6.15 -17.87 -14.33
CA TYR A 282 7.30 -17.10 -14.80
C TYR A 282 8.40 -18.00 -15.36
N ASN A 283 8.88 -18.96 -14.56
CA ASN A 283 10.00 -19.82 -14.93
C ASN A 283 9.66 -20.75 -16.11
N GLY A 284 8.39 -21.13 -16.27
CA GLY A 284 7.96 -22.02 -17.36
C GLY A 284 7.66 -21.32 -18.67
N TYR A 285 6.95 -20.18 -18.62
CA TYR A 285 6.37 -19.57 -19.84
C TYR A 285 6.66 -18.07 -19.92
N SER A 286 6.29 -17.30 -18.90
CA SER A 286 6.28 -15.83 -19.01
C SER A 286 7.68 -15.23 -19.14
N LYS A 287 8.72 -15.84 -18.55
CA LYS A 287 10.10 -15.34 -18.65
C LYS A 287 10.55 -15.21 -20.10
N ASN A 288 10.44 -16.29 -20.88
CA ASN A 288 10.90 -16.31 -22.28
C ASN A 288 10.14 -15.32 -23.15
N ILE A 289 8.83 -15.15 -22.90
CA ILE A 289 8.01 -14.20 -23.64
C ILE A 289 8.38 -12.76 -23.31
N ILE A 290 8.53 -12.44 -22.02
CA ILE A 290 8.93 -11.10 -21.58
C ILE A 290 10.31 -10.77 -22.14
N GLU A 291 11.28 -11.67 -22.03
CA GLU A 291 12.63 -11.48 -22.57
C GLU A 291 12.61 -11.34 -24.10
N SER A 292 11.82 -12.14 -24.82
CA SER A 292 11.68 -12.04 -26.28
C SER A 292 11.04 -10.71 -26.71
N VAL A 293 10.01 -10.25 -25.99
CA VAL A 293 9.36 -8.96 -26.27
C VAL A 293 10.31 -7.80 -25.98
N LEU A 294 11.06 -7.85 -24.86
CA LEU A 294 11.99 -6.80 -24.48
C LEU A 294 13.20 -6.72 -25.41
N THR A 295 13.75 -7.87 -25.82
CA THR A 295 14.83 -7.92 -26.82
C THR A 295 14.34 -7.47 -28.20
N SER A 296 13.16 -7.90 -28.64
CA SER A 296 12.58 -7.45 -29.91
C SER A 296 12.33 -5.94 -29.92
N THR A 297 11.87 -5.39 -28.80
CA THR A 297 11.61 -3.95 -28.65
C THR A 297 12.91 -3.16 -28.60
N SER A 298 13.90 -3.64 -27.86
CA SER A 298 15.26 -3.07 -27.80
C SER A 298 15.91 -3.04 -29.18
N ASN A 299 15.73 -4.08 -29.98
CA ASN A 299 16.32 -4.18 -31.32
C ASN A 299 15.60 -3.30 -32.36
N LYS A 300 14.28 -3.07 -32.18
CA LYS A 300 13.48 -2.27 -33.11
C LYS A 300 13.63 -0.77 -32.89
N ILE A 301 13.87 -0.32 -31.66
CA ILE A 301 13.97 1.10 -31.30
C ILE A 301 15.25 1.32 -30.48
N PRO A 302 16.32 1.89 -31.07
CA PRO A 302 17.62 2.02 -30.39
C PRO A 302 17.55 2.86 -29.11
N MET A 303 16.65 3.85 -29.04
CA MET A 303 16.44 4.64 -27.83
C MET A 303 15.84 3.82 -26.67
N LEU A 304 14.98 2.83 -26.97
CA LEU A 304 14.41 1.96 -25.93
C LEU A 304 15.42 0.95 -25.40
N SER A 305 16.52 0.70 -26.12
CA SER A 305 17.58 -0.21 -25.65
C SER A 305 18.16 0.25 -24.31
N PHE A 306 18.31 1.55 -24.08
CA PHE A 306 18.78 2.10 -22.80
C PHE A 306 17.90 1.73 -21.60
N ILE A 307 16.60 1.51 -21.83
CA ILE A 307 15.63 1.16 -20.79
C ILE A 307 15.45 -0.35 -20.71
N CYS A 308 15.33 -1.02 -21.85
CA CYS A 308 15.10 -2.45 -21.94
C CYS A 308 16.29 -3.26 -21.40
N SER A 309 17.53 -2.87 -21.73
CA SER A 309 18.72 -3.65 -21.34
C SER A 309 18.90 -3.77 -19.81
N PRO A 310 18.79 -2.70 -19.00
CA PRO A 310 18.76 -2.84 -17.55
C PRO A 310 17.61 -3.72 -17.07
N ILE A 311 16.39 -3.56 -17.61
CA ILE A 311 15.23 -4.35 -17.17
C ILE A 311 15.47 -5.84 -17.40
N ILE A 312 16.00 -6.26 -18.55
CA ILE A 312 16.32 -7.68 -18.82
C ILE A 312 17.29 -8.23 -17.76
N GLN A 313 18.37 -7.49 -17.48
CA GLN A 313 19.40 -7.92 -16.52
C GLN A 313 18.86 -8.05 -15.09
N TYR A 314 17.99 -7.11 -14.68
CA TYR A 314 17.47 -7.07 -13.33
C TYR A 314 16.19 -7.90 -13.14
N LEU A 315 15.46 -8.26 -14.19
CA LEU A 315 14.16 -8.94 -14.08
C LEU A 315 14.24 -10.22 -13.23
N SER A 316 15.24 -11.06 -13.49
CA SER A 316 15.47 -12.30 -12.73
C SER A 316 15.77 -12.01 -11.25
N HIS A 317 16.49 -10.92 -10.97
CA HIS A 317 16.82 -10.50 -9.61
C HIS A 317 15.58 -9.97 -8.86
N TRP A 318 14.77 -9.15 -9.52
CA TRP A 318 13.52 -8.63 -8.97
C TRP A 318 12.52 -9.76 -8.72
N GLN A 319 12.50 -10.77 -9.59
CA GLN A 319 11.67 -11.94 -9.43
C GLN A 319 12.00 -12.73 -8.15
N ASP A 320 13.29 -12.95 -7.88
CA ASP A 320 13.76 -13.68 -6.69
C ASP A 320 13.58 -12.90 -5.38
N ILE A 321 13.60 -11.57 -5.44
CA ILE A 321 13.44 -10.71 -4.25
C ILE A 321 11.97 -10.38 -3.95
N TYR A 322 11.19 -9.94 -4.94
CA TYR A 322 9.85 -9.39 -4.68
C TYR A 322 8.70 -10.32 -5.06
N PHE A 323 8.85 -11.11 -6.13
CA PHE A 323 7.73 -11.84 -6.73
C PHE A 323 7.61 -13.29 -6.25
N TYR A 324 8.60 -13.79 -5.52
CA TYR A 324 8.53 -15.14 -4.96
C TYR A 324 7.50 -15.25 -3.82
N MET A 325 7.12 -14.12 -3.21
CA MET A 325 6.17 -14.01 -2.10
C MET A 325 4.79 -13.52 -2.53
N TRP A 326 3.76 -14.02 -1.84
CA TRP A 326 2.37 -13.62 -1.99
C TRP A 326 2.02 -12.56 -0.95
N ALA A 327 2.87 -11.54 -0.82
CA ALA A 327 2.55 -10.39 0.02
C ALA A 327 1.72 -9.37 -0.80
N SER A 328 0.67 -8.87 -0.15
CA SER A 328 -0.26 -7.84 -0.63
C SER A 328 0.13 -6.43 -0.21
#